data_AF-A0A3G2S8Z1-F1
#
_entry.id   AF-A0A3G2S8Z1-F1
#
_cell.length_a   1.000
_cell.length_b   1.000
_cell.length_c   1.000
_cell.angle_alpha   90.00
_cell.angle_beta   90.00
_cell.angle_gamma   90.00
#
_symmetry.space_group_name_H-M   'P 1'
#
loop_
_entity.id
_entity.type
_entity.pdbx_description
1 polymer ?
#
loop_
_entity_poly.entity_id
_entity_poly.type
_entity_poly.pdbx_seq_one_letter_code
_entity_poly.pdbx_strand_id
1 'polypeptide(L)'
;MEVGDVVITEGVGPLRHITRTASTETVVPPLNFDMVAPGVYRSGHPNERNFGFLKRLNLKSIIYLANDDYRENVVQWAHREGIRIFHHRVTMNKEPFTEMDEDEVASALTHILDERHLPVLIHCNKGKYRMESY
;
A
#
# COMPACT_ATOMS: atom_id res chain seq x y z
N MET A 1 23.45 -8.16 -61.70
CA MET A 1 24.53 -8.64 -60.81
C MET A 1 23.83 -9.09 -59.55
N GLU A 2 23.25 -10.29 -59.60
CA GLU A 2 23.83 -11.55 -59.07
C GLU A 2 23.81 -11.56 -57.54
N VAL A 3 22.76 -12.16 -56.96
CA VAL A 3 22.57 -13.55 -56.47
C VAL A 3 23.27 -13.85 -55.15
N GLY A 4 22.54 -14.53 -54.27
CA GLY A 4 22.98 -15.05 -53.00
C GLY A 4 21.80 -15.63 -52.22
N ASP A 5 21.58 -16.93 -52.38
CA ASP A 5 20.38 -17.68 -52.03
C ASP A 5 20.18 -17.99 -50.52
N VAL A 6 18.89 -18.17 -50.21
CA VAL A 6 18.20 -19.03 -49.23
C VAL A 6 19.02 -19.98 -48.34
N VAL A 7 18.72 -19.98 -47.04
CA VAL A 7 18.56 -21.23 -46.27
C VAL A 7 17.31 -21.14 -45.39
N ILE A 8 16.34 -22.01 -45.66
CA ILE A 8 15.22 -22.35 -44.77
C ILE A 8 15.68 -23.52 -43.91
N THR A 9 15.56 -23.41 -42.59
CA THR A 9 15.42 -24.59 -41.73
C THR A 9 14.18 -24.42 -40.88
N GLU A 10 13.18 -25.25 -41.14
CA GLU A 10 11.98 -25.40 -40.33
C GLU A 10 12.35 -25.90 -38.92
N GLY A 11 11.78 -25.27 -37.89
CA GLY A 11 12.05 -25.60 -36.49
C GLY A 11 11.09 -24.91 -35.53
N VAL A 12 9.87 -25.46 -35.44
CA VAL A 12 8.98 -25.52 -34.27
C VAL A 12 8.82 -24.26 -33.39
N GLY A 13 7.68 -23.56 -33.56
CA GLY A 13 6.96 -22.86 -32.49
C GLY A 13 7.00 -21.31 -32.52
N PRO A 14 5.85 -20.61 -32.46
CA PRO A 14 5.85 -19.16 -32.31
C PRO A 14 6.20 -18.78 -30.87
N LEU A 15 7.46 -18.39 -30.63
CA LEU A 15 7.82 -17.61 -29.45
C LEU A 15 7.23 -16.21 -29.60
N ARG A 16 6.02 -16.04 -29.05
CA ARG A 16 5.37 -14.75 -28.82
C ARG A 16 6.33 -13.91 -27.96
N HIS A 17 7.01 -12.96 -28.59
CA HIS A 17 7.71 -11.90 -27.86
C HIS A 17 6.64 -11.12 -27.10
N ILE A 18 6.51 -11.43 -25.80
CA ILE A 18 5.75 -10.61 -24.86
C ILE A 18 6.64 -9.40 -24.59
N THR A 19 6.58 -8.40 -25.45
CA THR A 19 7.21 -7.10 -25.15
C THR A 19 6.42 -6.49 -24.01
N ARG A 20 6.81 -6.82 -22.77
CA ARG A 20 6.32 -6.13 -21.58
C ARG A 20 6.94 -4.74 -21.60
N THR A 21 6.23 -3.77 -22.16
CA THR A 21 6.51 -2.35 -21.96
C THR A 21 6.30 -2.05 -20.48
N ALA A 22 7.31 -2.34 -19.65
CA ALA A 22 7.34 -1.93 -18.27
C ALA A 22 7.55 -0.42 -18.28
N SER A 23 6.48 0.35 -18.14
CA SER A 23 6.60 1.75 -17.76
C SER A 23 7.37 1.79 -16.44
N THR A 24 8.59 2.31 -16.48
CA THR A 24 9.39 2.60 -15.28
C THR A 24 8.81 3.82 -14.59
N GLU A 25 7.55 3.75 -14.18
CA GLU A 25 6.96 4.79 -13.36
C GLU A 25 7.64 4.71 -11.98
N THR A 26 8.45 5.72 -11.68
CA THR A 26 9.12 5.90 -10.40
C THR A 26 8.05 6.14 -9.35
N VAL A 27 7.80 5.14 -8.52
CA VAL A 27 6.84 5.22 -7.42
C VAL A 27 7.57 5.46 -6.11
N VAL A 28 7.02 6.34 -5.26
CA VAL A 28 7.64 6.73 -4.00
C VAL A 28 6.84 6.14 -2.85
N PRO A 29 7.43 5.33 -1.96
CA PRO A 29 6.73 4.83 -0.78
C PRO A 29 6.36 5.99 0.16
N PRO A 30 5.26 5.87 0.93
CA PRO A 30 4.96 6.83 1.99
C PRO A 30 6.06 6.87 3.06
N LEU A 31 6.09 7.94 3.85
CA LEU A 31 7.04 8.08 4.96
C LEU A 31 6.90 6.91 5.93
N ASN A 32 8.02 6.36 6.44
CA ASN A 32 8.03 5.24 7.40
C ASN A 32 7.22 4.02 6.94
N PHE A 33 7.12 3.81 5.62
CA PHE A 33 6.51 2.62 5.05
C PHE A 33 7.34 1.38 5.40
N ASP A 34 6.69 0.37 5.95
CA ASP A 34 7.31 -0.92 6.26
C ASP A 34 6.29 -2.06 6.19
N MET A 35 6.75 -3.27 5.91
CA MET A 35 5.92 -4.48 5.98
C MET A 35 6.09 -5.13 7.35
N VAL A 36 5.02 -5.12 8.15
CA VAL A 36 5.04 -5.69 9.50
C VAL A 36 4.93 -7.21 9.45
N ALA A 37 4.08 -7.70 8.55
CA ALA A 37 3.87 -9.12 8.27
C ALA A 37 3.41 -9.27 6.81
N PRO A 38 3.42 -10.48 6.23
CA PRO A 38 2.91 -10.70 4.87
C PRO A 38 1.48 -10.17 4.72
N GLY A 39 1.29 -9.18 3.83
CA GLY A 39 -0.01 -8.54 3.62
C GLY A 39 -0.40 -7.47 4.65
N VAL A 40 0.43 -7.19 5.65
CA VAL A 40 0.21 -6.14 6.66
C VAL A 40 1.30 -5.08 6.54
N TYR A 41 0.89 -3.88 6.15
CA TYR A 41 1.79 -2.75 5.95
C TYR A 41 1.51 -1.65 6.96
N ARG A 42 2.55 -0.91 7.33
CA ARG A 42 2.43 0.32 8.12
C ARG A 42 3.02 1.49 7.35
N SER A 43 2.51 2.70 7.56
CA SER A 43 3.19 3.92 7.10
C SER A 43 2.79 5.14 7.91
N GLY A 44 3.44 6.28 7.63
CA GLY A 44 2.89 7.60 7.90
C GLY A 44 1.79 7.96 6.90
N HIS A 45 1.21 9.15 7.07
CA HIS A 45 0.09 9.59 6.26
C HIS A 45 0.44 9.64 4.76
N PRO A 46 -0.28 8.90 3.90
CA PRO A 46 -0.01 8.88 2.47
C PRO A 46 -0.42 10.19 1.79
N ASN A 47 0.28 10.54 0.71
CA ASN A 47 -0.09 11.63 -0.18
C ASN A 47 -0.15 11.13 -1.63
N GLU A 48 -0.57 11.99 -2.56
CA GLU A 48 -0.80 11.64 -3.96
C GLU A 48 0.42 11.06 -4.68
N ARG A 49 1.62 11.50 -4.31
CA ARG A 49 2.88 10.95 -4.86
C ARG A 49 3.09 9.48 -4.49
N ASN A 50 2.42 9.02 -3.44
CA ASN A 50 2.51 7.65 -2.94
C ASN A 50 1.46 6.72 -3.56
N PHE A 51 0.41 7.24 -4.20
CA PHE A 51 -0.71 6.43 -4.69
C PHE A 51 -0.27 5.39 -5.72
N GLY A 52 0.67 5.73 -6.61
CA GLY A 52 1.25 4.78 -7.55
C GLY A 52 1.98 3.62 -6.86
N PHE A 53 2.65 3.88 -5.73
CA PHE A 53 3.28 2.83 -4.93
C PHE A 53 2.24 1.95 -4.24
N LEU A 54 1.27 2.58 -3.55
CA LEU A 54 0.22 1.87 -2.80
C LEU A 54 -0.67 1.01 -3.70
N LYS A 55 -0.91 1.45 -4.94
CA LYS A 55 -1.65 0.68 -5.94
C LYS A 55 -0.97 -0.66 -6.25
N ARG A 56 0.37 -0.71 -6.25
CA ARG A 56 1.13 -1.94 -6.49
C ARG A 56 1.03 -2.95 -5.34
N LEU A 57 0.68 -2.48 -4.13
CA LEU A 57 0.42 -3.36 -2.99
C LEU A 57 -0.93 -4.09 -3.10
N ASN A 58 -1.80 -3.66 -4.03
CA ASN A 58 -3.12 -4.22 -4.26
C ASN A 58 -3.93 -4.33 -2.96
N LEU A 59 -3.92 -3.25 -2.18
CA LEU A 59 -4.57 -3.15 -0.87
C LEU A 59 -6.06 -3.45 -1.01
N LYS A 60 -6.62 -4.19 -0.06
CA LYS A 60 -8.08 -4.33 0.11
C LYS A 60 -8.63 -3.35 1.13
N SER A 61 -7.80 -2.96 2.10
CA SER A 61 -8.24 -2.07 3.17
C SER A 61 -7.16 -1.13 3.68
N ILE A 62 -7.60 -0.02 4.27
CA ILE A 62 -6.80 0.96 4.98
C ILE A 62 -7.39 1.16 6.37
N ILE A 63 -6.54 1.09 7.40
CA ILE A 63 -6.87 1.43 8.77
C ILE A 63 -6.22 2.78 9.08
N TYR A 64 -7.05 3.78 9.35
CA TYR A 64 -6.62 5.13 9.69
C TYR A 64 -6.86 5.39 11.17
N LEU A 65 -5.76 5.63 11.91
CA LEU A 65 -5.75 5.82 13.35
C LEU A 65 -5.46 7.29 13.67
N ALA A 66 -6.50 8.15 13.68
CA ALA A 66 -6.38 9.54 14.09
C ALA A 66 -7.75 10.14 14.44
N ASN A 67 -7.77 11.13 15.33
CA ASN A 67 -8.98 11.87 15.65
C ASN A 67 -9.43 12.81 14.50
N ASP A 68 -8.48 13.32 13.71
CA ASP A 68 -8.79 14.21 12.57
C ASP A 68 -9.55 13.48 11.47
N ASP A 69 -10.35 14.22 10.72
CA ASP A 69 -11.00 13.70 9.51
C ASP A 69 -9.97 13.23 8.48
N TYR A 70 -10.30 12.15 7.77
CA TYR A 70 -9.43 11.64 6.73
C TYR A 70 -9.48 12.56 5.50
N ARG A 71 -8.32 12.88 4.94
CA ARG A 71 -8.21 13.79 3.80
C ARG A 71 -9.01 13.27 2.61
N GLU A 72 -9.85 14.14 2.08
CA GLU A 72 -10.76 13.86 0.96
C GLU A 72 -10.04 13.24 -0.24
N ASN A 73 -8.85 13.74 -0.58
CA ASN A 73 -8.10 13.21 -1.72
C ASN A 73 -7.68 11.74 -1.54
N VAL A 74 -7.40 11.31 -0.32
CA VAL A 74 -7.08 9.92 -0.02
C VAL A 74 -8.34 9.06 0.01
N VAL A 75 -9.44 9.58 0.56
CA VAL A 75 -10.76 8.91 0.57
C VAL A 75 -11.24 8.64 -0.86
N GLN A 76 -11.20 9.65 -1.73
CA GLN A 76 -11.59 9.53 -3.13
C GLN A 76 -10.70 8.55 -3.89
N TRP A 77 -9.38 8.58 -3.65
CA TRP A 77 -8.48 7.61 -4.26
C TRP A 77 -8.79 6.18 -3.82
N ALA A 78 -8.93 5.93 -2.51
CA ALA A 78 -9.27 4.61 -1.98
C ALA A 78 -10.61 4.09 -2.53
N HIS A 79 -11.63 4.95 -2.61
CA HIS A 79 -12.92 4.58 -3.20
C HIS A 79 -12.79 4.15 -4.66
N ARG A 80 -12.02 4.88 -5.49
CA ARG A 80 -11.79 4.53 -6.91
C ARG A 80 -11.05 3.20 -7.08
N GLU A 81 -10.13 2.89 -6.18
CA GLU A 81 -9.38 1.63 -6.20
C GLU A 81 -10.12 0.47 -5.51
N GLY A 82 -11.34 0.70 -4.99
CA GLY A 82 -12.13 -0.32 -4.31
C GLY A 82 -11.61 -0.69 -2.92
N ILE A 83 -10.84 0.20 -2.29
CA ILE A 83 -10.21 -0.01 -0.99
C ILE A 83 -11.18 0.39 0.12
N ARG A 84 -11.38 -0.51 1.08
CA ARG A 84 -12.21 -0.25 2.28
C ARG A 84 -11.45 0.57 3.30
N ILE A 85 -12.05 1.63 3.82
CA ILE A 85 -11.44 2.47 4.86
C ILE A 85 -12.10 2.17 6.21
N PHE A 86 -11.27 1.84 7.21
CA PHE A 86 -11.66 1.76 8.61
C PHE A 86 -11.02 2.94 9.34
N HIS A 87 -11.83 3.92 9.74
CA HIS A 87 -11.37 5.10 10.47
C HIS A 87 -11.67 4.92 11.96
N HIS A 88 -10.62 4.73 12.74
CA HIS A 88 -10.69 4.68 14.20
C HIS A 88 -10.21 6.02 14.77
N ARG A 89 -11.11 6.73 15.44
CA ARG A 89 -10.82 8.02 16.05
C ARG A 89 -10.13 7.83 17.39
N VAL A 90 -8.85 7.48 17.34
CA VAL A 90 -8.04 7.34 18.54
C VAL A 90 -7.50 8.70 18.99
N THR A 91 -7.73 9.04 20.26
CA THR A 91 -7.11 10.20 20.89
C THR A 91 -5.66 9.84 21.27
N MET A 92 -4.68 10.21 20.45
CA MET A 92 -3.29 10.16 20.88
C MET A 92 -3.04 11.26 21.92
N ASN A 93 -3.22 10.93 23.19
CA ASN A 93 -2.82 11.80 24.27
C ASN A 93 -1.29 11.89 24.34
N LYS A 94 -0.77 13.09 24.59
CA LYS A 94 0.66 13.43 24.58
C LYS A 94 1.41 12.96 25.84
N GLU A 95 0.75 12.22 26.74
CA GLU A 95 1.34 11.75 27.98
C GLU A 95 1.54 10.22 27.95
N PRO A 96 2.67 9.71 28.49
CA PRO A 96 3.08 8.31 28.37
C PRO A 96 2.14 7.27 29.00
N PHE A 97 1.01 7.70 29.59
CA PHE A 97 0.12 6.85 30.38
C PHE A 97 -1.36 7.05 30.10
N THR A 98 -1.77 7.81 29.07
CA THR A 98 -3.17 7.75 28.67
C THR A 98 -3.34 6.63 27.65
N GLU A 99 -3.89 5.54 28.15
CA GLU A 99 -4.26 4.36 27.40
C GLU A 99 -5.12 4.79 26.21
N MET A 100 -4.69 4.41 25.00
CA MET A 100 -5.61 4.37 23.87
C MET A 100 -6.80 3.51 24.30
N ASP A 101 -8.02 3.97 24.01
CA ASP A 101 -9.22 3.22 24.36
C ASP A 101 -9.05 1.75 23.92
N GLU A 102 -9.07 0.85 24.89
CA GLU A 102 -8.73 -0.57 24.68
C GLU A 102 -9.68 -1.19 23.65
N ASP A 103 -10.94 -0.74 23.61
CA ASP A 103 -11.93 -1.21 22.66
C ASP A 103 -11.62 -0.73 21.23
N GLU A 104 -11.12 0.50 21.05
CA GLU A 104 -10.69 1.01 19.74
C GLU A 104 -9.43 0.28 19.23
N VAL A 105 -8.47 0.01 20.13
CA VAL A 105 -7.28 -0.77 19.79
C VAL A 105 -7.65 -2.21 19.46
N ALA A 106 -8.49 -2.84 20.28
CA ALA A 106 -8.98 -4.20 20.06
C ALA A 106 -9.77 -4.32 18.76
N SER A 107 -10.60 -3.32 18.44
CA SER A 107 -11.34 -3.24 17.18
C SER A 107 -10.41 -3.13 15.98
N ALA A 108 -9.43 -2.22 16.04
CA ALA A 108 -8.41 -2.10 15.00
C ALA A 108 -7.59 -3.39 14.83
N LEU A 109 -7.18 -4.03 15.93
CA LEU A 109 -6.47 -5.31 15.92
C LEU A 109 -7.35 -6.43 15.34
N THR A 110 -8.65 -6.46 15.65
CA THR A 110 -9.59 -7.43 15.09
C THR A 110 -9.69 -7.29 13.57
N HIS A 111 -9.69 -6.06 13.05
CA HIS A 111 -9.66 -5.82 11.62
C HIS A 111 -8.35 -6.26 10.95
N ILE A 112 -7.21 -6.09 11.64
CA ILE A 112 -5.89 -6.52 11.17
C ILE A 112 -5.75 -8.04 11.15
N LEU A 113 -6.30 -8.72 12.17
CA LEU A 113 -6.25 -10.19 12.31
C LEU A 113 -7.20 -10.92 11.37
N ASP A 114 -8.15 -10.22 10.74
CA ASP A 114 -9.05 -10.80 9.75
C ASP A 114 -8.41 -10.84 8.36
N GLU A 115 -8.03 -12.05 7.94
CA GLU A 115 -7.36 -12.31 6.65
C GLU A 115 -8.16 -11.79 5.44
N ARG A 116 -9.48 -11.60 5.57
CA ARG A 116 -10.34 -11.08 4.49
C ARG A 116 -10.02 -9.62 4.15
N HIS A 117 -9.44 -8.88 5.09
CA HIS A 117 -9.04 -7.49 4.91
C HIS A 117 -7.64 -7.32 4.34
N LEU A 118 -6.85 -8.41 4.23
CA LEU A 118 -5.50 -8.39 3.69
C LEU A 118 -5.51 -8.34 2.16
N PRO A 119 -4.61 -7.56 1.52
CA PRO A 119 -3.57 -6.76 2.16
C PRO A 119 -4.08 -5.44 2.76
N VAL A 120 -3.61 -5.10 3.96
CA VAL A 120 -4.05 -3.93 4.75
C VAL A 120 -2.90 -2.94 4.96
N LEU A 121 -3.21 -1.64 4.88
CA LEU A 121 -2.30 -0.55 5.27
C LEU A 121 -2.79 0.12 6.55
N ILE A 122 -1.93 0.18 7.56
CA ILE A 122 -2.19 0.86 8.83
C ILE A 122 -1.38 2.15 8.86
N HIS A 123 -2.03 3.30 9.07
CA HIS A 123 -1.31 4.57 9.24
C HIS A 123 -2.01 5.53 10.19
N CYS A 124 -1.26 6.53 10.65
CA CYS A 124 -1.77 7.64 11.45
C CYS A 124 -1.31 8.98 10.85
N ASN A 125 -1.93 10.08 11.31
CA ASN A 125 -1.59 11.43 10.85
C ASN A 125 -0.14 11.83 11.16
N LYS A 126 0.45 11.26 12.21
CA LYS A 126 1.82 11.56 12.65
C LYS A 126 2.63 10.27 12.74
N GLY A 127 3.01 9.70 11.59
CA GLY A 127 4.02 8.65 11.50
C GLY A 127 5.41 9.10 11.97
N LYS A 128 5.53 9.75 13.14
CA LYS A 128 6.69 10.49 13.62
C LYS A 128 7.17 10.09 15.03
N TYR A 129 6.50 9.16 15.73
CA TYR A 129 6.79 8.92 17.16
C TYR A 129 7.33 7.54 17.56
N ARG A 130 7.83 6.73 16.62
CA ARG A 130 8.68 5.57 17.00
C ARG A 130 9.57 5.09 15.86
N MET A 131 10.50 5.96 15.45
CA MET A 131 11.69 5.58 14.67
C MET A 131 12.83 6.50 15.12
N GLU A 132 13.27 6.35 16.36
CA GLU A 132 14.67 6.51 16.69
C GLU A 132 15.01 5.23 17.46
N SER A 133 15.72 4.33 16.78
CA SER A 133 16.43 3.26 17.46
C SER A 133 17.60 3.89 18.20
N TYR A 134 17.77 3.48 19.46
CA TYR A 134 18.84 3.80 20.43
C TYR A 134 18.68 5.08 21.26
#